data_AF-A0A704CQJ5-F1
#
_entry.id   AF-A0A704CQJ5-F1
#
_cell.length_a   1.000
_cell.length_b   1.000
_cell.length_c   1.000
_cell.angle_alpha   90.00
_cell.angle_beta   90.00
_cell.angle_gamma   90.00
#
_symmetry.space_group_name_H-M   'P 1'
#
loop_
_entity.id
_entity.type
_entity.pdbx_description
1 polymer ?
#
loop_
_entity_poly.entity_id
_entity_poly.type
_entity_poly.pdbx_seq_one_letter_code
_entity_poly.pdbx_strand_id
1 'polypeptide(L)'
;MTNNAAAPLYSLRGLPLIGWRDMSHALNYLFADGQLKQGTLVAINAEKLLTAEDNPEVRALIAAAEFKYADGISVVRSIRKKFPQAQVSRVAGADLWEALMARAGKEGTPVFLVGGKPEVLAQTEAKLRTQWNVNIVGSQDGYFTPEQRQALFARIHASGAKIVTVAMGSPKQELLMRDCREVH
;
A
#
# COMPACT_ATOMS: atom_id res chain seq x y z
N MET A 1 -2.26 -1.01 -28.66
CA MET A 1 -2.22 -1.83 -27.44
C MET A 1 -1.57 -0.98 -26.35
N THR A 2 -2.31 -0.53 -25.33
CA THR A 2 -1.69 0.24 -24.24
C THR A 2 -0.88 -0.72 -23.39
N ASN A 3 0.41 -0.44 -23.22
CA ASN A 3 1.31 -1.24 -22.41
C ASN A 3 0.87 -1.15 -20.93
N ASN A 4 0.03 -2.09 -20.48
CA ASN A 4 -0.57 -2.09 -19.14
C ASN A 4 0.44 -2.41 -18.01
N ALA A 5 1.68 -2.74 -18.35
CA ALA A 5 2.77 -3.00 -17.41
C ALA A 5 3.61 -1.75 -17.10
N ALA A 6 3.41 -0.66 -17.85
CA ALA A 6 4.14 0.60 -17.71
C ALA A 6 3.20 1.72 -17.28
N ALA A 7 3.62 2.52 -16.32
CA ALA A 7 2.89 3.70 -15.86
C ALA A 7 3.83 4.92 -15.86
N PRO A 8 3.38 6.09 -16.37
CA PRO A 8 4.17 7.31 -16.33
C PRO A 8 4.38 7.78 -14.89
N LEU A 9 5.52 8.44 -14.64
CA LEU A 9 5.80 9.09 -13.37
C LEU A 9 5.57 10.59 -13.48
N TYR A 10 4.82 11.16 -12.54
CA TYR A 10 4.56 12.59 -12.45
C TYR A 10 5.19 13.15 -11.17
N SER A 11 6.07 14.13 -11.31
CA SER A 11 6.71 14.78 -10.15
C SER A 11 5.81 15.84 -9.53
N LEU A 12 5.43 15.65 -8.27
CA LEU A 12 4.68 16.61 -7.47
C LEU A 12 5.44 16.87 -6.16
N ARG A 13 5.75 18.14 -5.87
CA ARG A 13 6.54 18.57 -4.69
C ARG A 13 7.88 17.82 -4.51
N GLY A 14 8.48 17.38 -5.62
CA GLY A 14 9.74 16.63 -5.63
C GLY A 14 9.59 15.12 -5.41
N LEU A 15 8.38 14.61 -5.24
CA LEU A 15 8.09 13.18 -5.16
C LEU A 15 7.59 12.65 -6.51
N PRO A 16 8.16 11.56 -7.04
CA PRO A 16 7.63 10.91 -8.24
C PRO A 16 6.42 10.05 -7.88
N LEU A 17 5.27 10.34 -8.49
CA LEU A 17 4.02 9.58 -8.31
C LEU A 17 3.68 8.79 -9.57
N ILE A 18 3.22 7.56 -9.41
CA ILE A 18 2.75 6.70 -10.48
C ILE A 18 1.40 7.20 -10.98
N GLY A 19 1.33 7.39 -12.29
CA GLY A 19 0.14 7.80 -13.02
C GLY A 19 -0.72 6.63 -13.46
N TRP A 20 -1.47 6.02 -12.53
CA TRP A 20 -2.50 5.05 -12.92
C TRP A 20 -3.72 5.75 -13.49
N ARG A 21 -4.22 5.24 -14.60
CA ARG A 21 -5.34 5.83 -15.35
C ARG A 21 -6.71 5.38 -14.82
N ASP A 22 -6.74 4.24 -14.15
CA ASP A 22 -7.90 3.62 -13.51
C ASP A 22 -7.42 2.50 -12.54
N MET A 23 -8.36 1.91 -11.80
CA MET A 23 -8.06 0.82 -10.84
C MET A 23 -7.53 -0.45 -11.54
N SER A 24 -8.06 -0.78 -12.72
CA SER A 24 -7.61 -1.95 -13.48
C SER A 24 -6.16 -1.81 -13.92
N HIS A 25 -5.72 -0.61 -14.31
CA HIS A 25 -4.34 -0.31 -14.61
C HIS A 25 -3.46 -0.42 -13.36
N ALA A 26 -3.92 0.04 -12.19
CA ALA A 26 -3.19 -0.12 -10.94
C ALA A 26 -2.94 -1.61 -10.62
N LEU A 27 -3.97 -2.45 -10.70
CA LEU A 27 -3.84 -3.89 -10.47
C LEU A 27 -2.95 -4.56 -11.52
N ASN A 28 -3.13 -4.28 -12.81
CA ASN A 28 -2.29 -4.86 -13.85
C ASN A 28 -0.82 -4.45 -13.70
N TYR A 29 -0.56 -3.21 -13.28
CA TYR A 29 0.79 -2.72 -13.02
C TYR A 29 1.45 -3.44 -11.84
N LEU A 30 0.69 -3.69 -10.76
CA LEU A 30 1.18 -4.38 -9.56
C LEU A 30 1.39 -5.88 -9.78
N PHE A 31 0.64 -6.50 -10.69
CA PHE A 31 0.73 -7.93 -11.02
C PHE A 31 1.27 -8.14 -12.44
N ALA A 32 2.16 -7.26 -12.90
CA ALA A 32 2.73 -7.39 -14.24
C ALA A 32 3.39 -8.77 -14.41
N ASP A 33 3.24 -9.36 -15.60
CA ASP A 33 3.82 -10.67 -15.94
C ASP A 33 3.37 -11.83 -15.03
N GLY A 34 2.19 -11.68 -14.41
CA GLY A 34 1.63 -12.70 -13.51
C GLY A 34 2.32 -12.79 -12.15
N GLN A 35 3.23 -11.87 -11.85
CA GLN A 35 3.93 -11.80 -10.58
C GLN A 35 3.61 -10.51 -9.85
N LEU A 36 3.34 -10.62 -8.55
CA LEU A 36 3.18 -9.47 -7.68
C LEU A 36 4.53 -8.75 -7.54
N LYS A 37 4.58 -7.47 -7.93
CA LYS A 37 5.75 -6.63 -7.74
C LYS A 37 6.01 -6.40 -6.25
N GLN A 38 7.28 -6.47 -5.87
CA GLN A 38 7.72 -6.21 -4.51
C GLN A 38 7.93 -4.72 -4.29
N GLY A 39 7.45 -4.20 -3.15
CA GLY A 39 7.64 -2.81 -2.76
C GLY A 39 6.54 -2.29 -1.85
N THR A 40 6.70 -1.04 -1.44
CA THR A 40 5.81 -0.34 -0.52
C THR A 40 4.82 0.51 -1.31
N LEU A 41 3.53 0.27 -1.08
CA LEU A 41 2.43 1.09 -1.60
C LEU A 41 2.14 2.25 -0.65
N VAL A 42 2.19 3.48 -1.18
CA VAL A 42 1.87 4.69 -0.42
C VAL A 42 0.80 5.51 -1.16
N ALA A 43 -0.38 5.60 -0.56
CA ALA A 43 -1.48 6.45 -0.99
C ALA A 43 -1.17 7.92 -0.68
N ILE A 44 -0.86 8.71 -1.71
CA ILE A 44 -0.54 10.13 -1.58
C ILE A 44 -1.82 10.96 -1.69
N ASN A 45 -2.14 11.67 -0.60
CA ASN A 45 -3.20 12.68 -0.53
C ASN A 45 -2.60 14.06 -0.14
N ALA A 46 -3.42 15.11 -0.10
CA ALA A 46 -2.92 16.45 0.21
C ALA A 46 -2.31 16.55 1.62
N GLU A 47 -2.93 15.91 2.61
CA GLU A 47 -2.44 15.88 3.99
C GLU A 47 -1.03 15.28 4.06
N LYS A 48 -0.82 14.08 3.49
CA LYS A 48 0.51 13.45 3.46
C LYS A 48 1.55 14.29 2.74
N LEU A 49 1.18 14.99 1.67
CA LEU A 49 2.10 15.90 0.97
C LEU A 49 2.52 17.06 1.86
N LEU A 50 1.58 17.68 2.58
CA LEU A 50 1.88 18.77 3.51
C LEU A 50 2.72 18.27 4.69
N THR A 51 2.36 17.14 5.29
CA THR A 51 3.17 16.54 6.36
C THR A 51 4.60 16.22 5.90
N ALA A 52 4.78 15.79 4.65
CA ALA A 52 6.11 15.53 4.08
C ALA A 52 6.91 16.81 3.74
N GLU A 53 6.26 17.98 3.64
CA GLU A 53 6.96 19.26 3.52
C GLU A 53 7.52 19.70 4.87
N ASP A 54 6.75 19.48 5.94
CA ASP A 54 7.12 19.92 7.29
C ASP A 54 7.95 18.90 8.07
N ASN A 55 7.94 17.61 7.68
CA ASN A 55 8.63 16.54 8.37
C ASN A 55 9.60 15.78 7.44
N PRO A 56 10.93 16.03 7.56
CA PRO A 56 11.96 15.38 6.75
C PRO A 56 11.98 13.84 6.87
N GLU A 57 11.65 13.29 8.04
CA GLU A 57 11.61 11.84 8.27
C GLU A 57 10.47 11.20 7.47
N VAL A 58 9.26 11.77 7.55
CA VAL A 58 8.10 11.32 6.76
C VAL A 58 8.38 11.47 5.27
N ARG A 59 9.04 12.55 4.86
CA ARG A 59 9.47 12.74 3.46
C ARG A 59 10.41 11.63 2.99
N ALA A 60 11.39 11.26 3.80
CA ALA A 60 12.34 10.19 3.48
C ALA A 60 11.63 8.84 3.34
N LEU A 61 10.70 8.53 4.25
CA LEU A 61 9.88 7.30 4.20
C LEU A 61 9.05 7.23 2.92
N ILE A 62 8.35 8.30 2.57
CA ILE A 62 7.56 8.36 1.33
C ILE A 62 8.46 8.27 0.10
N ALA A 63 9.60 8.97 0.10
CA ALA A 63 10.55 8.94 -1.00
C ALA A 63 11.07 7.52 -1.27
N ALA A 64 11.33 6.74 -0.22
CA ALA A 64 11.83 5.36 -0.30
C ALA A 64 10.79 4.35 -0.84
N ALA A 65 9.50 4.63 -0.76
CA ALA A 65 8.46 3.69 -1.24
C ALA A 65 8.45 3.53 -2.77
N GLU A 66 8.37 2.31 -3.28
CA GLU A 66 8.40 2.02 -4.73
C GLU A 66 7.14 2.50 -5.45
N PHE A 67 5.98 2.39 -4.79
CA PHE A 67 4.68 2.64 -5.40
C PHE A 67 3.94 3.78 -4.70
N LYS A 68 4.31 5.00 -5.05
CA LYS A 68 3.59 6.22 -4.65
C LYS A 68 2.49 6.50 -5.67
N TYR A 69 1.23 6.66 -5.26
CA TYR A 69 0.12 6.90 -6.21
C TYR A 69 -0.86 7.95 -5.69
N ALA A 70 -1.68 8.48 -6.59
CA ALA A 70 -2.63 9.53 -6.27
C ALA A 70 -3.93 8.97 -5.64
N ASP A 71 -4.07 9.15 -4.32
CA ASP A 71 -5.26 8.78 -3.55
C ASP A 71 -6.25 9.95 -3.42
N GLY A 72 -5.74 11.17 -3.24
CA GLY A 72 -6.56 12.38 -3.12
C GLY A 72 -6.92 12.99 -4.48
N ILE A 73 -8.18 13.43 -4.66
CA ILE A 73 -8.59 14.14 -5.88
C ILE A 73 -7.81 15.44 -6.10
N SER A 74 -7.37 16.08 -5.02
CA SER A 74 -6.49 17.26 -5.04
C SER A 74 -5.12 16.96 -5.65
N VAL A 75 -4.56 15.77 -5.39
CA VAL A 75 -3.29 15.32 -5.97
C VAL A 75 -3.45 15.11 -7.48
N VAL A 76 -4.51 14.41 -7.89
CA VAL A 76 -4.85 14.22 -9.32
C VAL A 76 -4.99 15.54 -10.05
N ARG A 77 -5.76 16.49 -9.49
CA ARG A 77 -5.95 17.83 -10.08
C ARG A 77 -4.63 18.60 -10.16
N SER A 78 -3.77 18.51 -9.15
CA SER A 78 -2.46 19.15 -9.14
C SER A 78 -1.52 18.58 -10.21
N ILE A 79 -1.52 17.24 -10.39
CA ILE A 79 -0.78 16.59 -11.47
C ILE A 79 -1.28 17.05 -12.83
N ARG A 80 -2.60 17.01 -13.08
CA ARG A 80 -3.19 17.44 -14.36
C ARG A 80 -2.95 18.92 -14.65
N LYS A 81 -2.92 19.77 -13.62
CA LYS A 81 -2.58 21.20 -13.78
C LYS A 81 -1.13 21.39 -14.22
N LYS A 82 -0.19 20.62 -13.66
CA LYS A 82 1.24 20.69 -14.02
C LYS A 82 1.57 19.96 -15.32
N PHE A 83 0.84 18.90 -15.62
CA PHE A 83 1.00 18.02 -16.77
C PHE A 83 -0.36 17.86 -17.48
N PRO A 84 -0.74 18.77 -18.39
CA PRO A 84 -2.07 18.78 -18.99
C PRO A 84 -2.48 17.50 -19.73
N GLN A 85 -1.51 16.75 -20.26
CA GLN A 85 -1.73 15.47 -20.95
C GLN A 85 -1.72 14.25 -20.00
N ALA A 86 -1.63 14.47 -18.69
CA ALA A 86 -1.52 13.39 -17.73
C ALA A 86 -2.79 12.54 -17.64
N GLN A 87 -2.68 11.28 -18.05
CA GLN A 87 -3.71 10.26 -17.87
C GLN A 87 -3.59 9.62 -16.48
N VAL A 88 -3.88 10.41 -15.45
CA VAL A 88 -3.90 9.97 -14.04
C VAL A 88 -5.30 10.10 -13.46
N SER A 89 -5.73 9.10 -12.71
CA SER A 89 -7.01 9.07 -12.00
C SER A 89 -6.79 8.85 -10.50
N ARG A 90 -7.84 9.13 -9.73
CA ARG A 90 -7.85 8.87 -8.29
C ARG A 90 -7.94 7.37 -8.08
N VAL A 91 -7.00 6.80 -7.35
CA VAL A 91 -7.03 5.40 -6.89
C VAL A 91 -7.07 5.46 -5.37
N ALA A 92 -8.24 5.25 -4.78
CA ALA A 92 -8.35 5.29 -3.32
C ALA A 92 -7.59 4.11 -2.71
N GLY A 93 -6.87 4.34 -1.62
CA GLY A 93 -6.10 3.30 -0.95
C GLY A 93 -6.97 2.16 -0.41
N ALA A 94 -8.16 2.47 0.10
CA ALA A 94 -9.14 1.49 0.56
C ALA A 94 -9.65 0.62 -0.60
N ASP A 95 -10.11 1.24 -1.69
CA ASP A 95 -10.61 0.53 -2.87
C ASP A 95 -9.52 -0.35 -3.50
N LEU A 96 -8.27 0.13 -3.53
CA LEU A 96 -7.12 -0.65 -4.01
C LEU A 96 -6.85 -1.84 -3.09
N TRP A 97 -6.90 -1.64 -1.78
CA TRP A 97 -6.72 -2.72 -0.81
C TRP A 97 -7.81 -3.80 -0.95
N GLU A 98 -9.07 -3.43 -1.08
CA GLU A 98 -10.17 -4.38 -1.32
C GLU A 98 -9.95 -5.17 -2.61
N ALA A 99 -9.58 -4.49 -3.70
CA ALA A 99 -9.30 -5.15 -4.98
C ALA A 99 -8.08 -6.10 -4.90
N LEU A 100 -7.05 -5.73 -4.13
CA LEU A 100 -5.90 -6.59 -3.84
C LEU A 100 -6.32 -7.83 -3.05
N MET A 101 -7.17 -7.67 -2.03
CA MET A 101 -7.67 -8.79 -1.22
C MET A 101 -8.55 -9.73 -2.05
N ALA A 102 -9.45 -9.19 -2.86
CA ALA A 102 -10.30 -9.98 -3.76
C ALA A 102 -9.46 -10.83 -4.73
N ARG A 103 -8.40 -10.23 -5.31
CA ARG A 103 -7.47 -10.96 -6.17
C ARG A 103 -6.64 -11.98 -5.40
N ALA A 104 -6.13 -11.61 -4.22
CA ALA A 104 -5.33 -12.50 -3.37
C ALA A 104 -6.10 -13.77 -3.00
N GLY A 105 -7.38 -13.65 -2.66
CA GLY A 105 -8.21 -14.81 -2.36
C GLY A 105 -8.51 -15.69 -3.58
N LYS A 106 -8.66 -15.09 -4.78
CA LYS A 106 -8.79 -15.86 -6.03
C LYS A 106 -7.51 -16.62 -6.40
N GLU A 107 -6.35 -16.00 -6.18
CA GLU A 107 -5.03 -16.56 -6.55
C GLU A 107 -4.36 -17.34 -5.41
N GLY A 108 -4.98 -17.40 -4.22
CA GLY A 108 -4.40 -18.03 -3.02
C GLY A 108 -3.16 -17.31 -2.47
N THR A 109 -2.95 -16.04 -2.83
CA THR A 109 -1.79 -15.26 -2.40
C THR A 109 -1.82 -15.11 -0.87
N PRO A 110 -0.74 -15.48 -0.15
CA PRO A 110 -0.70 -15.43 1.30
C PRO A 110 -0.62 -13.98 1.80
N VAL A 111 -1.55 -13.61 2.68
CA VAL A 111 -1.69 -12.26 3.24
C VAL A 111 -1.45 -12.27 4.75
N PHE A 112 -0.69 -11.28 5.23
CA PHE A 112 -0.52 -10.99 6.66
C PHE A 112 -1.17 -9.64 6.99
N LEU A 113 -1.96 -9.59 8.06
CA LEU A 113 -2.66 -8.39 8.50
C LEU A 113 -2.03 -7.80 9.77
N VAL A 114 -1.71 -6.51 9.77
CA VAL A 114 -1.17 -5.80 10.93
C VAL A 114 -1.99 -4.56 11.21
N GLY A 115 -2.42 -4.35 12.46
CA GLY A 115 -3.08 -3.12 12.89
C GLY A 115 -4.54 -3.32 13.30
N GLY A 116 -5.20 -2.20 13.61
CA GLY A 116 -6.55 -2.18 14.18
C GLY A 116 -6.61 -2.69 15.62
N LYS A 117 -7.81 -2.62 16.21
CA LYS A 117 -8.09 -3.26 17.50
C LYS A 117 -8.32 -4.77 17.29
N PRO A 118 -8.04 -5.62 18.30
CA PRO A 118 -8.22 -7.07 18.17
C PRO A 118 -9.61 -7.48 17.63
N GLU A 119 -10.68 -6.85 18.12
CA GLU A 119 -12.05 -7.12 17.69
C GLU A 119 -12.33 -6.70 16.25
N VAL A 120 -11.71 -5.60 15.78
CA VAL A 120 -11.85 -5.11 14.40
C VAL A 120 -11.05 -5.99 13.45
N LEU A 121 -9.84 -6.41 13.87
CA LEU A 121 -9.00 -7.31 13.10
C LEU A 121 -9.69 -8.67 12.92
N ALA A 122 -10.25 -9.25 13.98
CA ALA A 122 -10.99 -10.51 13.90
C ALA A 122 -12.20 -10.43 12.95
N GLN A 123 -12.97 -9.33 13.02
CA GLN A 123 -14.08 -9.10 12.08
C GLN A 123 -13.59 -8.96 10.63
N THR A 124 -12.45 -8.28 10.44
CA THR A 124 -11.84 -8.10 9.12
C THR A 124 -11.40 -9.45 8.55
N GLU A 125 -10.72 -10.29 9.33
CA GLU A 125 -10.34 -11.64 8.92
C GLU A 125 -11.55 -12.47 8.49
N ALA A 126 -12.61 -12.48 9.30
CA ALA A 126 -13.83 -13.22 9.00
C ALA A 126 -14.45 -12.77 7.67
N LYS A 127 -14.54 -11.45 7.45
CA LYS A 127 -15.05 -10.89 6.18
C LYS A 127 -14.19 -11.26 4.99
N LEU A 128 -12.86 -11.12 5.10
CA LEU A 128 -11.94 -11.43 4.01
C LEU A 128 -11.97 -12.93 3.62
N ARG A 129 -12.04 -13.82 4.61
CA ARG A 129 -12.21 -15.27 4.38
C ARG A 129 -13.57 -15.57 3.72
N THR A 130 -14.65 -14.95 4.21
CA THR A 130 -16.01 -15.25 3.74
C THR A 130 -16.28 -14.69 2.34
N GLN A 131 -15.90 -13.43 2.10
CA GLN A 131 -16.24 -12.70 0.89
C GLN A 131 -15.33 -13.06 -0.29
N TRP A 132 -14.04 -13.29 -0.02
CA TRP A 132 -13.03 -13.46 -1.06
C TRP A 132 -12.15 -14.69 -0.90
N ASN A 133 -12.33 -15.51 0.14
CA ASN A 133 -11.48 -16.66 0.42
C ASN A 133 -9.98 -16.31 0.53
N VAL A 134 -9.67 -15.17 1.17
CA VAL A 134 -8.28 -14.71 1.34
C VAL A 134 -7.50 -15.71 2.18
N ASN A 135 -6.32 -16.11 1.67
CA ASN A 135 -5.36 -16.94 2.38
C ASN A 135 -4.62 -16.12 3.44
N ILE A 136 -5.23 -15.94 4.60
CA ILE A 136 -4.63 -15.20 5.72
C ILE A 136 -3.67 -16.12 6.46
N VAL A 137 -2.36 -15.88 6.31
CA VAL A 137 -1.28 -16.69 6.89
C VAL A 137 -0.80 -16.16 8.25
N GLY A 138 -1.33 -15.03 8.69
CA GLY A 138 -1.10 -14.50 10.02
C GLY A 138 -1.72 -13.13 10.21
N SER A 139 -1.83 -12.75 11.48
CA SER A 139 -2.33 -11.43 11.84
C SER A 139 -1.73 -10.93 13.17
N GLN A 140 -1.75 -9.61 13.35
CA GLN A 140 -1.29 -8.92 14.54
C GLN A 140 -2.10 -7.64 14.73
N ASP A 141 -2.73 -7.44 15.88
CA ASP A 141 -3.41 -6.17 16.19
C ASP A 141 -2.39 -5.01 16.32
N GLY A 142 -2.84 -3.77 16.33
CA GLY A 142 -1.97 -2.59 16.37
C GLY A 142 -1.43 -2.21 17.75
N TYR A 143 -1.72 -2.96 18.81
CA TYR A 143 -1.42 -2.60 20.21
C TYR A 143 -0.27 -3.43 20.81
N PHE A 144 0.69 -3.84 19.99
CA PHE A 144 1.94 -4.48 20.44
C PHE A 144 2.97 -3.45 20.95
N THR A 145 3.85 -3.90 21.84
CA THR A 145 4.92 -3.07 22.40
C THR A 145 6.15 -3.02 21.46
N PRO A 146 7.03 -2.02 21.59
CA PRO A 146 8.26 -1.94 20.79
C PRO A 146 9.13 -3.21 20.85
N GLU A 147 9.18 -3.88 22.00
CA GLU A 147 9.96 -5.11 22.22
C GLU A 147 9.40 -6.30 21.44
N GLN A 148 8.09 -6.28 21.14
CA GLN A 148 7.43 -7.33 20.37
C GLN A 148 7.64 -7.19 18.86
N ARG A 149 8.20 -6.06 18.37
CA ARG A 149 8.37 -5.78 16.95
C ARG A 149 9.25 -6.80 16.24
N GLN A 150 10.36 -7.20 16.85
CA GLN A 150 11.28 -8.15 16.23
C GLN A 150 10.62 -9.53 16.07
N ALA A 151 9.87 -9.97 17.09
CA ALA A 151 9.10 -11.21 17.03
C ALA A 151 7.99 -11.13 15.96
N LEU A 152 7.34 -9.97 15.80
CA LEU A 152 6.37 -9.74 14.74
C LEU A 152 7.01 -9.88 13.35
N PHE A 153 8.16 -9.25 13.10
CA PHE A 153 8.84 -9.34 11.79
C PHE A 153 9.25 -10.78 11.47
N ALA A 154 9.78 -11.51 12.45
CA ALA A 154 10.10 -12.92 12.29
C ALA A 154 8.85 -13.76 11.94
N ARG A 155 7.70 -13.49 12.57
CA ARG A 155 6.42 -14.15 12.23
C ARG A 155 5.96 -13.81 10.82
N ILE A 156 6.06 -12.56 10.40
CA ILE A 156 5.71 -12.12 9.04
C ILE A 156 6.57 -12.88 8.03
N HIS A 157 7.89 -12.93 8.24
CA HIS A 157 8.79 -13.66 7.35
C HIS A 157 8.51 -15.17 7.30
N ALA A 158 8.39 -15.80 8.48
CA ALA A 158 8.13 -17.24 8.59
C ALA A 158 6.77 -17.65 8.00
N SER A 159 5.78 -16.75 7.98
CA SER A 159 4.46 -17.01 7.40
C SER A 159 4.47 -17.17 5.87
N GLY A 160 5.54 -16.75 5.20
CA GLY A 160 5.62 -16.75 3.74
C GLY A 160 4.70 -15.71 3.07
N ALA A 161 4.21 -14.72 3.81
CA ALA A 161 3.34 -13.68 3.31
C ALA A 161 3.93 -12.97 2.08
N LYS A 162 3.09 -12.77 1.07
CA LYS A 162 3.41 -12.01 -0.15
C LYS A 162 2.80 -10.62 -0.12
N ILE A 163 1.74 -10.44 0.66
CA ILE A 163 1.14 -9.14 0.95
C ILE A 163 1.11 -8.95 2.46
N VAL A 164 1.67 -7.84 2.94
CA VAL A 164 1.57 -7.41 4.34
C VAL A 164 0.82 -6.10 4.37
N THR A 165 -0.32 -6.07 5.07
CA THR A 165 -1.16 -4.88 5.17
C THR A 165 -0.96 -4.27 6.55
N VAL A 166 -0.67 -2.97 6.62
CA VAL A 166 -0.45 -2.27 7.90
C VAL A 166 -1.50 -1.17 8.05
N ALA A 167 -2.31 -1.26 9.09
CA ALA A 167 -3.41 -0.33 9.41
C ALA A 167 -3.20 0.29 10.80
N MET A 168 -2.12 1.07 10.95
CA MET A 168 -1.72 1.70 12.22
C MET A 168 -1.75 3.24 12.18
N GLY A 169 -2.15 3.81 11.05
CA GLY A 169 -2.15 5.26 10.81
C GLY A 169 -0.76 5.82 10.55
N SER A 170 -0.72 6.94 9.82
CA SER A 170 0.54 7.67 9.57
C SER A 170 0.92 8.49 10.81
N PRO A 171 2.22 8.59 11.17
CA PRO A 171 3.39 8.04 10.48
C PRO A 171 3.82 6.63 10.96
N LYS A 172 3.12 6.03 11.94
CA LYS A 172 3.51 4.74 12.54
C LYS A 172 3.54 3.61 11.52
N GLN A 173 2.61 3.64 10.58
CA GLN A 173 2.53 2.68 9.48
C GLN A 173 3.78 2.70 8.61
N GLU A 174 4.20 3.88 8.13
CA GLU A 174 5.36 4.01 7.24
C GLU A 174 6.66 3.59 7.94
N LEU A 175 6.81 3.92 9.23
CA LEU A 175 7.94 3.49 10.05
C LEU A 175 7.97 1.97 10.23
N LEU A 176 6.83 1.34 10.52
CA LEU A 176 6.76 -0.11 10.65
C LEU A 176 7.09 -0.81 9.33
N MET A 177 6.58 -0.30 8.21
CA MET A 177 6.83 -0.84 6.88
C MET A 177 8.32 -0.74 6.48
N ARG A 178 9.00 0.37 6.82
CA ARG A 178 10.45 0.51 6.63
C ARG A 178 11.19 -0.54 7.45
N ASP A 179 10.97 -0.56 8.77
CA ASP A 179 11.72 -1.42 9.68
C ASP A 179 11.49 -2.91 9.37
N CYS A 180 10.27 -3.29 8.95
CA CYS A 180 9.98 -4.68 8.53
C CYS A 180 10.79 -5.11 7.30
N ARG A 181 11.10 -4.19 6.38
CA ARG A 181 11.90 -4.46 5.17
C ARG A 181 13.41 -4.50 5.44
N GLU A 182 13.88 -3.83 6.48
CA GLU A 182 15.31 -3.85 6.83
C GLU A 182 15.72 -5.20 7.42
N VAL A 183 14.76 -5.94 8.00
CA VAL A 183 15.01 -7.24 8.62
C VAL A 183 14.90 -8.41 7.63
N HIS A 184 14.09 -8.27 6.56
CA HIS A 184 13.76 -9.33 5.61
C HIS A 184 13.47 -8.80 4.20
#